data_AF-A0A1Y3TDM7-F1
#
_entry.id   AF-A0A1Y3TDM7-F1
#
_cell.length_a   1.000
_cell.length_b   1.000
_cell.length_c   1.000
_cell.angle_alpha   90.00
_cell.angle_beta   90.00
_cell.angle_gamma   90.00
#
_symmetry.space_group_name_H-M   'P 1'
#
loop_
_entity.id
_entity.type
_entity.pdbx_description
1 polymer ?
#
loop_
_entity_poly.entity_id
_entity_poly.type
_entity_poly.pdbx_seq_one_letter_code
_entity_poly.pdbx_strand_id
1 'polypeptide(L)'
;MFFRLHVIISSENEKDEKLIKDLLYQIRPTLSISPAREYAGLKDHSEFYATDDITPDQVQPLLDQLNNDWDGAQDDCICYGFNTKMFHELVYYLGFTLFE
;
A
#
# COMPACT_ATOMS: atom_id res chain seq x y z
N MET A 1 7.42 -14.30 -9.56
CA MET A 1 6.80 -13.68 -8.38
C MET A 1 6.57 -12.20 -8.61
N PHE A 2 5.36 -11.77 -8.32
CA PHE A 2 4.98 -10.36 -8.28
C PHE A 2 4.11 -10.16 -7.05
N PHE A 3 3.99 -8.93 -6.58
CA PHE A 3 3.07 -8.60 -5.50
C PHE A 3 1.98 -7.65 -5.97
N ARG A 4 0.91 -7.61 -5.19
CA ARG A 4 -0.10 -6.56 -5.23
C ARG A 4 -0.21 -5.93 -3.85
N LEU A 5 -0.12 -4.61 -3.82
CA LEU A 5 -0.42 -3.78 -2.67
C LEU A 5 -1.78 -3.12 -2.90
N HIS A 6 -2.76 -3.42 -2.05
CA HIS A 6 -4.01 -2.67 -1.94
C HIS A 6 -3.80 -1.53 -0.97
N VAL A 7 -4.03 -0.30 -1.42
CA VAL A 7 -3.82 0.91 -0.63
C VAL A 7 -5.16 1.61 -0.46
N ILE A 8 -5.53 1.91 0.77
CA ILE A 8 -6.65 2.77 1.09
C ILE A 8 -6.12 4.01 1.81
N ILE A 9 -6.50 5.18 1.35
CA ILE A 9 -6.10 6.46 1.95
C ILE A 9 -7.32 7.17 2.52
N SER A 10 -7.14 7.87 3.64
CA SER A 10 -8.14 8.72 4.29
C SER A 10 -8.30 10.08 3.60
N SER A 11 -8.47 10.06 2.27
CA SER A 11 -8.75 11.23 1.45
C SER A 11 -9.34 10.83 0.09
N GLU A 12 -10.20 11.68 -0.45
CA GLU A 12 -10.68 11.62 -1.84
C GLU A 12 -10.06 12.73 -2.72
N ASN A 13 -9.11 13.50 -2.18
CA ASN A 13 -8.48 14.60 -2.90
C ASN A 13 -7.37 14.08 -3.83
N GLU A 14 -7.43 14.46 -5.12
CA GLU A 14 -6.42 14.10 -6.12
C GLU A 14 -4.99 14.50 -5.72
N LYS A 15 -4.81 15.58 -4.96
CA LYS A 15 -3.48 16.01 -4.48
C LYS A 15 -2.90 15.04 -3.46
N ASP A 16 -3.75 14.53 -2.57
CA ASP A 16 -3.36 13.57 -1.54
C ASP A 16 -3.09 12.20 -2.16
N GLU A 17 -3.95 11.77 -3.10
CA GLU A 17 -3.70 10.59 -3.93
C GLU A 17 -2.34 10.68 -4.62
N LYS A 18 -2.08 11.80 -5.32
CA LYS A 18 -0.82 12.01 -6.02
C LYS A 18 0.37 11.96 -5.06
N LEU A 19 0.28 12.58 -3.88
CA LEU A 19 1.32 12.53 -2.86
C LEU A 19 1.65 11.09 -2.47
N ILE A 20 0.65 10.27 -2.17
CA ILE A 20 0.87 8.88 -1.76
C ILE A 20 1.48 8.06 -2.90
N LYS A 21 1.01 8.26 -4.14
CA LYS A 21 1.60 7.60 -5.31
C LYS A 21 3.06 8.01 -5.54
N ASP A 22 3.38 9.30 -5.43
CA ASP A 22 4.75 9.80 -5.55
C ASP A 22 5.66 9.19 -4.46
N LEU A 23 5.17 9.03 -3.22
CA LEU A 23 5.91 8.37 -2.14
C LEU A 23 6.13 6.88 -2.41
N LEU A 24 5.11 6.17 -2.92
CA LEU A 24 5.25 4.77 -3.33
C LEU A 24 6.29 4.61 -4.45
N TYR A 25 6.32 5.54 -5.42
CA TYR A 25 7.36 5.57 -6.45
C TYR A 25 8.76 5.84 -5.88
N GLN A 26 8.90 6.61 -4.80
CA GLN A 26 10.19 6.79 -4.12
C GLN A 26 10.66 5.51 -3.44
N ILE A 27 9.74 4.73 -2.85
CA ILE A 27 10.03 3.43 -2.23
C ILE A 27 10.36 2.38 -3.30
N ARG A 28 9.56 2.33 -4.37
CA ARG A 28 9.71 1.36 -5.47
C ARG A 28 9.36 2.01 -6.82
N PRO A 29 10.37 2.50 -7.57
CA PRO A 29 10.18 3.27 -8.81
C PRO A 29 9.50 2.51 -9.95
N THR A 30 9.51 1.18 -9.91
CA THR A 30 9.02 0.28 -10.97
C THR A 30 7.54 -0.11 -10.80
N LEU A 31 6.86 0.40 -9.77
CA LEU A 31 5.45 0.11 -9.52
C LEU A 31 4.54 0.48 -10.72
N SER A 32 3.64 -0.43 -11.07
CA SER A 32 2.45 -0.11 -11.85
C SER A 32 1.30 0.20 -10.89
N ILE A 33 0.77 1.42 -10.92
CA ILE A 33 -0.27 1.89 -10.01
C ILE A 33 -1.56 2.18 -10.78
N SER A 34 -2.69 1.62 -10.31
CA SER A 34 -4.00 1.85 -10.91
C SER A 34 -4.52 3.28 -10.65
N PRO A 35 -5.51 3.76 -11.43
CA PRO A 35 -6.32 4.90 -11.01
C PRO A 35 -6.92 4.67 -9.62
N ALA A 36 -7.07 5.73 -8.83
CA ALA A 36 -7.82 5.65 -7.59
C ALA A 36 -9.33 5.71 -7.85
N ARG A 37 -10.09 5.18 -6.91
CA ARG A 37 -11.55 5.27 -6.85
C ARG A 37 -12.00 5.46 -5.41
N GLU A 38 -13.22 5.95 -5.22
CA GLU A 38 -13.84 6.01 -3.90
C GLU A 38 -13.87 4.61 -3.25
N TYR A 39 -13.52 4.54 -1.98
CA TYR A 39 -13.53 3.29 -1.24
C TYR A 39 -14.95 3.00 -0.73
N ALA A 40 -15.54 1.90 -1.21
CA ALA A 40 -16.93 1.57 -0.90
C ALA A 40 -17.17 1.25 0.59
N GLY A 41 -16.14 0.86 1.34
CA GLY A 41 -16.25 0.45 2.74
C GLY A 41 -16.28 1.61 3.74
N LEU A 42 -15.81 2.79 3.36
CA LEU A 42 -15.73 3.95 4.26
C LEU A 42 -15.74 5.26 3.46
N LYS A 43 -16.63 6.18 3.83
CA LYS A 43 -16.74 7.49 3.19
C LYS A 43 -15.46 8.32 3.39
N ASP A 44 -15.18 9.24 2.47
CA ASP A 44 -14.07 10.18 2.52
C ASP A 44 -12.71 9.45 2.45
N HIS A 45 -12.71 8.27 1.81
CA HIS A 45 -11.55 7.44 1.55
C HIS A 45 -11.51 7.02 0.09
N SER A 46 -10.30 6.83 -0.43
CA SER A 46 -10.09 6.28 -1.77
C SER A 46 -9.18 5.07 -1.72
N GLU A 47 -9.32 4.20 -2.72
CA GLU A 47 -8.50 3.00 -2.88
C GLU A 47 -7.86 2.92 -4.26
N PHE A 48 -6.70 2.28 -4.31
CA PHE A 48 -6.02 1.88 -5.54
C PHE A 48 -5.13 0.67 -5.30
N TYR A 49 -4.59 0.12 -6.38
CA TYR A 49 -3.67 -1.00 -6.34
C TYR A 49 -2.33 -0.61 -6.93
N ALA A 50 -1.26 -1.13 -6.35
CA ALA A 50 0.10 -1.06 -6.89
C ALA A 50 0.64 -2.48 -7.06
N THR A 51 1.28 -2.76 -8.19
CA THR A 51 1.84 -4.08 -8.50
C THR A 51 3.24 -3.94 -9.07
N ASP A 52 4.12 -4.89 -8.75
CA ASP A 52 5.44 -5.00 -9.37
C ASP A 52 6.02 -6.41 -9.19
N ASP A 53 6.99 -6.76 -10.02
CA ASP A 53 7.80 -7.97 -9.85
C ASP A 53 8.62 -7.84 -8.57
N ILE A 54 8.89 -8.94 -7.88
CA ILE A 54 9.68 -8.93 -6.63
C ILE A 54 10.42 -10.25 -6.44
N THR A 55 11.58 -10.19 -5.79
CA THR A 55 12.32 -11.38 -5.36
C THR A 55 12.09 -11.67 -3.88
N PRO A 56 12.20 -12.93 -3.41
CA PRO A 56 11.94 -13.27 -2.01
C PRO A 56 12.73 -12.43 -0.98
N ASP A 57 13.98 -12.09 -1.29
CA ASP A 57 14.86 -11.27 -0.45
C ASP A 57 14.45 -9.79 -0.38
N GLN A 58 13.59 -9.32 -1.28
CA GLN A 58 13.08 -7.95 -1.31
C GLN A 58 11.76 -7.78 -0.56
N VAL A 59 11.07 -8.86 -0.19
CA VAL A 59 9.74 -8.80 0.44
C VAL A 59 9.81 -8.11 1.80
N GLN A 60 10.61 -8.62 2.74
CA GLN A 60 10.69 -8.03 4.08
C GLN A 60 11.18 -6.56 4.06
N PRO A 61 12.25 -6.19 3.32
CA PRO A 61 12.67 -4.79 3.21
C PRO A 61 11.61 -3.84 2.65
N LEU A 62 10.71 -4.34 1.78
CA LEU A 62 9.58 -3.56 1.29
C LEU A 62 8.52 -3.37 2.39
N LEU A 63 8.15 -4.45 3.08
CA LEU A 63 7.16 -4.42 4.16
C LEU A 63 7.60 -3.49 5.29
N ASP A 64 8.87 -3.54 5.69
CA ASP A 64 9.45 -2.69 6.75
C ASP A 64 9.43 -1.19 6.43
N GLN A 65 9.53 -0.84 5.13
CA GLN A 65 9.43 0.56 4.68
C GLN A 65 7.98 1.06 4.67
N LEU A 66 7.03 0.17 4.40
CA LEU A 66 5.62 0.53 4.30
C LEU A 66 4.95 0.66 5.67
N ASN A 67 5.30 -0.21 6.61
CA ASN A 67 4.67 -0.25 7.93
C ASN A 67 5.50 -1.06 8.93
N ASN A 68 5.37 -0.77 10.22
CA ASN A 68 6.18 -1.38 11.28
C ASN A 68 5.59 -2.67 11.91
N ASP A 69 4.34 -3.00 11.64
CA ASP A 69 3.64 -4.13 12.27
C ASP A 69 2.53 -4.69 11.38
N TRP A 70 2.77 -5.84 10.76
CA TRP A 70 1.86 -6.48 9.81
C TRP A 70 1.14 -7.66 10.48
N ASP A 71 -0.15 -7.80 10.21
CA ASP A 71 -0.96 -8.94 10.65
C ASP A 71 -1.14 -9.93 9.49
N GLY A 72 -0.85 -11.21 9.73
CA GLY A 72 -0.92 -12.28 8.73
C GLY A 72 0.44 -12.88 8.34
N ALA A 73 0.42 -13.67 7.27
CA ALA A 73 1.61 -14.33 6.73
C ALA A 73 2.36 -13.38 5.78
N GLN A 74 3.67 -13.58 5.59
CA GLN A 74 4.49 -12.65 4.80
C GLN A 74 4.04 -12.56 3.32
N ASP A 75 3.42 -13.61 2.80
CA ASP A 75 2.84 -13.68 1.45
C ASP A 75 1.40 -13.16 1.37
N ASP A 76 0.70 -13.00 2.49
CA ASP A 76 -0.65 -12.42 2.57
C ASP A 76 -0.86 -11.77 3.96
N CYS A 77 -0.59 -10.46 4.04
CA CYS A 77 -0.67 -9.70 5.28
C CYS A 77 -1.31 -8.32 5.08
N ILE A 78 -1.83 -7.78 6.18
CA ILE A 78 -2.53 -6.51 6.20
C ILE A 78 -2.10 -5.64 7.39
N CYS A 79 -2.35 -4.35 7.32
CA CYS A 79 -2.24 -3.44 8.48
C CYS A 79 -3.19 -2.25 8.35
N TYR A 80 -3.50 -1.63 9.50
CA TYR A 80 -4.38 -0.46 9.60
C TYR A 80 -3.67 0.66 10.35
N GLY A 81 -3.74 1.88 9.80
CA GLY A 81 -3.04 3.06 10.33
C GLY A 81 -3.51 3.51 11.71
N PHE A 82 -4.59 2.94 12.24
CA PHE A 82 -5.06 3.21 13.60
C PHE A 82 -4.17 2.56 14.68
N ASN A 83 -3.59 1.40 14.40
CA ASN A 83 -2.82 0.60 15.37
C ASN A 83 -1.32 0.54 15.04
N THR A 84 -0.93 0.98 13.85
CA THR A 84 0.43 0.80 13.33
C THR A 84 0.98 2.11 12.78
N LYS A 85 2.31 2.16 12.59
CA LYS A 85 3.02 3.29 12.02
C LYS A 85 3.26 3.04 10.53
N MET A 86 2.37 3.61 9.72
CA MET A 86 2.46 3.62 8.27
C MET A 86 3.58 4.54 7.76
N PHE A 87 3.99 4.35 6.50
CA PHE A 87 4.92 5.24 5.81
C PHE A 87 4.37 6.67 5.62
N HIS A 88 3.04 6.85 5.70
CA HIS A 88 2.40 8.16 5.67
C HIS A 88 1.07 8.15 6.46
N GLU A 89 0.74 9.25 7.13
CA GLU A 89 -0.45 9.36 8.02
C GLU A 89 -1.79 9.27 7.28
N LEU A 90 -1.81 9.62 5.99
CA LEU A 90 -3.02 9.49 5.15
C LEU A 90 -3.31 8.05 4.75
N VAL A 91 -2.41 7.09 4.98
CA VAL A 91 -2.62 5.69 4.62
C VAL A 91 -3.44 5.04 5.73
N TYR A 92 -4.69 4.71 5.41
CA TYR A 92 -5.61 4.06 6.32
C TYR A 92 -5.35 2.56 6.43
N TYR A 93 -5.06 1.92 5.30
CA TYR A 93 -4.89 0.48 5.22
C TYR A 93 -3.94 0.09 4.10
N LEU A 94 -3.18 -0.97 4.35
CA LEU A 94 -2.40 -1.68 3.35
C LEU A 94 -2.73 -3.17 3.39
N GLY A 95 -2.89 -3.78 2.22
CA GLY A 95 -2.95 -5.23 2.06
C GLY A 95 -1.90 -5.68 1.05
N PHE A 96 -1.00 -6.55 1.46
CA PHE A 96 0.06 -7.11 0.62
C PHE A 96 -0.26 -8.57 0.29
N THR A 97 -0.27 -8.90 -1.00
CA THR A 97 -0.41 -10.28 -1.47
C THR A 97 0.70 -10.61 -2.46
N LEU A 98 1.38 -11.72 -2.25
CA LEU A 98 2.45 -12.25 -3.10
C LEU A 98 1.89 -13.36 -4.00
N PHE A 99 2.25 -13.32 -5.28
CA PHE A 99 1.86 -14.32 -6.27
C PHE A 99 3.11 -14.99 -6.82
N GLU A 100 3.09 -16.32 -6.94
CA GLU A 100 4.21 -17.10 -7.51
C GLU A 100 4.29 -17.00 -9.04
#